data_AF-A0A936AEX1-F1
#
_entry.id   AF-A0A936AEX1-F1
#
_cell.length_a   1.000
_cell.length_b   1.000
_cell.length_c   1.000
_cell.angle_alpha   90.00
_cell.angle_beta   90.00
_cell.angle_gamma   90.00
#
_symmetry.space_group_name_H-M   'P 1'
#
loop_
_entity.id
_entity.type
_entity.pdbx_description
1 polymer ?
#
loop_
_entity_poly.entity_id
_entity_poly.type
_entity_poly.pdbx_seq_one_letter_code
_entity_poly.pdbx_strand_id
1 'polypeptide(L)'
;RGFDGRFGAGTPRVSDGSMLFVHHLIDKLERPEKGGGRAAIILSGSPLFTGNAGQGESEIRRWLLENDYIEAIVALPTDIFFRTGIGTYIWLLTNNKPKARKGKVQLIDATGLHSPMRKGEGNKRRYISNEQIQAIARLYADFEPGDKVCVVDYHDFGYRRIKVQRPLRLTVRITEDTLAALQASKPFAKLDADEQAAWLAFLRKHSGKTYPCDWLSTLPALAKKAGLSKVGKPLAGALQDALGVRDPQAPEVLDEDGNGVPDKELDDFESVPLAQSIDAYMAAEVLPHVPDAWVDDSYTDERDGKVGKVGYEINFNRYFYKYVPPRDLHEIDAELKAVEAEVAALLDEVAK
;
A
#
# COMPACT_ATOMS: atom_id res chain seq x y z
N ARG A 1 -24.90 -10.18 14.67
CA ARG A 1 -23.63 -9.40 14.66
C ARG A 1 -22.68 -10.16 13.75
N GLY A 2 -21.85 -9.50 12.93
CA GLY A 2 -21.14 -10.20 11.83
C GLY A 2 -22.04 -10.35 10.60
N PHE A 3 -21.93 -11.48 9.87
CA PHE A 3 -22.73 -11.74 8.66
C PHE A 3 -24.25 -11.85 8.89
N ASP A 4 -24.70 -11.97 10.14
CA ASP A 4 -26.13 -11.82 10.49
C ASP A 4 -26.66 -10.39 10.32
N GLY A 5 -25.79 -9.43 10.04
CA GLY A 5 -26.14 -8.03 9.78
C GLY A 5 -25.59 -7.53 8.45
N ARG A 6 -26.04 -6.34 8.05
CA ARG A 6 -25.75 -5.70 6.76
C ARG A 6 -24.25 -5.52 6.44
N PHE A 7 -23.38 -5.47 7.45
CA PHE A 7 -21.95 -5.14 7.32
C PHE A 7 -21.06 -6.32 7.71
N GLY A 8 -21.41 -7.51 7.20
CA GLY A 8 -20.73 -8.76 7.56
C GLY A 8 -19.24 -8.81 7.23
N ALA A 9 -18.81 -8.14 6.16
CA ALA A 9 -17.39 -8.10 5.75
C ALA A 9 -16.57 -7.01 6.46
N GLY A 10 -17.12 -6.41 7.52
CA GLY A 10 -16.49 -5.33 8.28
C GLY A 10 -16.95 -3.94 7.84
N THR A 11 -16.25 -2.93 8.33
CA THR A 11 -16.57 -1.51 8.10
C THR A 11 -15.33 -0.77 7.61
N PRO A 12 -15.48 0.18 6.66
CA PRO A 12 -14.37 1.03 6.24
C PRO A 12 -14.00 2.03 7.35
N ARG A 13 -12.96 2.81 7.13
CA ARG A 13 -12.59 3.92 8.02
C ARG A 13 -13.72 4.97 8.11
N VAL A 14 -13.77 5.68 9.23
CA VAL A 14 -14.81 6.69 9.50
C VAL A 14 -14.84 7.82 8.45
N SER A 15 -13.70 8.13 7.83
CA SER A 15 -13.59 9.20 6.83
C SER A 15 -14.10 8.84 5.43
N ASP A 16 -14.38 7.56 5.13
CA ASP A 16 -14.92 7.13 3.84
C ASP A 16 -15.99 6.04 3.99
N GLY A 17 -17.27 6.45 3.95
CA GLY A 17 -18.42 5.55 4.07
C GLY A 17 -18.87 4.91 2.76
N SER A 18 -18.17 5.12 1.63
CA SER A 18 -18.65 4.72 0.29
C SER A 18 -19.00 3.23 0.20
N MET A 19 -18.16 2.37 0.77
CA MET A 19 -18.35 0.91 0.78
C MET A 19 -19.54 0.44 1.62
N LEU A 20 -20.01 1.24 2.58
CA LEU A 20 -21.20 0.91 3.37
C LEU A 20 -22.47 0.93 2.51
N PHE A 21 -22.53 1.81 1.51
CA PHE A 21 -23.65 1.83 0.57
C PHE A 21 -23.63 0.62 -0.36
N VAL A 22 -22.44 0.16 -0.78
CA VAL A 22 -22.29 -1.09 -1.55
C VAL A 22 -22.82 -2.28 -0.74
N HIS A 23 -22.38 -2.43 0.51
CA HIS A 23 -22.92 -3.43 1.43
C HIS A 23 -24.45 -3.38 1.55
N HIS A 24 -24.99 -2.17 1.71
CA HIS A 24 -26.42 -1.99 1.83
C HIS A 24 -27.19 -2.45 0.59
N LEU A 25 -26.67 -2.21 -0.61
CA LEU A 25 -27.28 -2.69 -1.83
C LEU A 25 -27.26 -4.21 -1.91
N ILE A 26 -26.12 -4.85 -1.58
CA ILE A 26 -26.00 -6.31 -1.59
C ILE A 26 -26.99 -6.96 -0.60
N ASP A 27 -27.11 -6.42 0.61
CA ASP A 27 -28.08 -6.88 1.63
C ASP A 27 -29.54 -6.79 1.18
N LYS A 28 -29.83 -5.96 0.16
CA LYS A 28 -31.18 -5.76 -0.39
C LYS A 28 -31.41 -6.45 -1.73
N LEU A 29 -30.41 -7.15 -2.29
CA LEU A 29 -30.63 -7.97 -3.48
C LEU A 29 -31.56 -9.13 -3.14
N GLU A 30 -32.49 -9.43 -4.06
CA GLU A 30 -33.30 -10.65 -3.98
C GLU A 30 -32.38 -11.88 -3.98
N ARG A 31 -32.78 -12.92 -3.25
CA ARG A 31 -31.92 -14.09 -3.06
C ARG A 31 -31.72 -14.87 -4.38
N PRO A 32 -30.55 -15.51 -4.59
CA PRO A 32 -30.29 -16.28 -5.80
C PRO A 32 -31.35 -17.36 -6.09
N GLU A 33 -31.90 -18.02 -5.05
CA GLU A 33 -32.92 -19.07 -5.19
C GLU A 33 -34.26 -18.53 -5.74
N LYS A 34 -34.47 -17.21 -5.64
CA LYS A 34 -35.64 -16.49 -6.16
C LYS A 34 -35.36 -15.74 -7.46
N GLY A 35 -34.23 -16.03 -8.12
CA GLY A 35 -33.81 -15.39 -9.37
C GLY A 35 -32.73 -14.33 -9.22
N GLY A 36 -32.36 -13.98 -7.99
CA GLY A 36 -31.31 -13.00 -7.71
C GLY A 36 -31.68 -11.55 -8.02
N GLY A 37 -30.75 -10.65 -7.76
CA GLY A 37 -30.90 -9.21 -7.99
C GLY A 37 -29.73 -8.59 -8.72
N ARG A 38 -29.96 -7.37 -9.23
CA ARG A 38 -28.95 -6.49 -9.81
C ARG A 38 -29.07 -5.10 -9.22
N ALA A 39 -27.94 -4.46 -8.95
CA ALA A 39 -27.89 -3.08 -8.48
C ALA A 39 -26.80 -2.31 -9.23
N ALA A 40 -26.98 -0.99 -9.33
CA ALA A 40 -26.00 -0.08 -9.87
C ALA A 40 -25.78 1.07 -8.88
N ILE A 41 -24.53 1.46 -8.66
CA ILE A 41 -24.17 2.61 -7.82
C ILE A 41 -23.03 3.39 -8.46
N ILE A 42 -23.08 4.72 -8.34
CA ILE A 42 -22.02 5.61 -8.81
C ILE A 42 -21.16 6.01 -7.62
N LEU A 43 -19.85 5.77 -7.72
CA LEU A 43 -18.87 6.09 -6.68
C LEU A 43 -17.69 6.88 -7.27
N SER A 44 -16.90 7.51 -6.41
CA SER A 44 -15.58 8.03 -6.77
C SER A 44 -14.59 6.87 -7.01
N GLY A 45 -13.32 7.18 -7.31
CA GLY A 45 -12.27 6.17 -7.44
C GLY A 45 -11.85 5.48 -6.13
N SER A 46 -12.05 6.12 -4.97
CA SER A 46 -11.53 5.63 -3.67
C SER A 46 -11.88 4.15 -3.39
N PRO A 47 -13.12 3.68 -3.58
CA PRO A 47 -13.48 2.30 -3.31
C PRO A 47 -12.71 1.25 -4.13
N LEU A 48 -12.07 1.62 -5.25
CA LEU A 48 -11.33 0.67 -6.09
C LEU A 48 -10.00 0.23 -5.46
N PHE A 49 -9.36 1.07 -4.64
CA PHE A 49 -7.98 0.84 -4.20
C PHE A 49 -7.69 1.23 -2.75
N THR A 50 -8.51 2.06 -2.10
CA THR A 50 -8.24 2.51 -0.73
C THR A 50 -8.19 1.34 0.25
N GLY A 51 -7.22 1.35 1.17
CA GLY A 51 -7.08 0.39 2.27
C GLY A 51 -6.11 -0.74 1.94
N ASN A 52 -5.19 -1.00 2.87
CA ASN A 52 -4.21 -2.10 2.74
C ASN A 52 -4.86 -3.46 3.05
N ALA A 53 -4.21 -4.55 2.67
CA ALA A 53 -4.59 -5.92 3.06
C ALA A 53 -4.82 -6.03 4.58
N GLY A 54 -5.96 -6.62 4.97
CA GLY A 54 -6.41 -6.68 6.37
C GLY A 54 -7.07 -5.41 6.92
N GLN A 55 -7.20 -4.33 6.13
CA GLN A 55 -8.00 -3.15 6.49
C GLN A 55 -9.41 -3.24 5.90
N GLY A 56 -10.36 -2.54 6.54
CA GLY A 56 -11.80 -2.66 6.25
C GLY A 56 -12.16 -2.53 4.78
N GLU A 57 -11.66 -1.52 4.07
CA GLU A 57 -11.97 -1.31 2.65
C GLU A 57 -11.47 -2.46 1.76
N SER A 58 -10.25 -2.95 2.01
CA SER A 58 -9.68 -4.09 1.28
C SER A 58 -10.42 -5.38 1.63
N GLU A 59 -10.81 -5.60 2.89
CA GLU A 59 -11.57 -6.77 3.30
C GLU A 59 -12.98 -6.79 2.71
N ILE A 60 -13.61 -5.62 2.58
CA ILE A 60 -14.89 -5.46 1.88
C ILE A 60 -14.71 -5.76 0.39
N ARG A 61 -13.69 -5.23 -0.29
CA ARG A 61 -13.40 -5.57 -1.69
C ARG A 61 -13.13 -7.06 -1.88
N ARG A 62 -12.28 -7.64 -1.03
CA ARG A 62 -11.99 -9.07 -1.00
C ARG A 62 -13.27 -9.87 -0.94
N TRP A 63 -14.16 -9.54 0.01
CA TRP A 63 -15.45 -10.21 0.14
C TRP A 63 -16.32 -10.04 -1.11
N LEU A 64 -16.40 -8.83 -1.69
CA LEU A 64 -17.19 -8.56 -2.89
C LEU A 64 -16.70 -9.36 -4.11
N LEU A 65 -15.39 -9.49 -4.28
CA LEU A 65 -14.78 -10.21 -5.40
C LEU A 65 -14.84 -11.73 -5.20
N GLU A 66 -14.47 -12.24 -4.03
CA GLU A 66 -14.50 -13.68 -3.71
C GLU A 66 -15.92 -14.26 -3.70
N ASN A 67 -16.94 -13.45 -3.36
CA ASN A 67 -18.35 -13.86 -3.45
C ASN A 67 -18.99 -13.50 -4.81
N ASP A 68 -18.18 -13.09 -5.78
CA ASP A 68 -18.58 -12.87 -7.16
C ASP A 68 -19.71 -11.83 -7.32
N TYR A 69 -19.75 -10.80 -6.47
CA TYR A 69 -20.80 -9.77 -6.49
C TYR A 69 -20.57 -8.67 -7.52
N ILE A 70 -19.31 -8.33 -7.84
CA ILE A 70 -18.96 -7.25 -8.77
C ILE A 70 -18.99 -7.79 -10.20
N GLU A 71 -19.98 -7.39 -11.00
CA GLU A 71 -20.10 -7.86 -12.40
C GLU A 71 -19.33 -6.99 -13.37
N ALA A 72 -19.43 -5.67 -13.21
CA ALA A 72 -18.77 -4.72 -14.09
C ALA A 72 -18.49 -3.39 -13.39
N ILE A 73 -17.42 -2.71 -13.82
CA ILE A 73 -17.06 -1.36 -13.39
C ILE A 73 -16.88 -0.50 -14.63
N VAL A 74 -17.63 0.59 -14.72
CA VAL A 74 -17.61 1.51 -15.87
C VAL A 74 -16.99 2.84 -15.44
N ALA A 75 -15.83 3.20 -15.98
CA ALA A 75 -15.23 4.51 -15.78
C ALA A 75 -15.95 5.55 -16.64
N LEU A 76 -16.52 6.57 -16.00
CA LEU A 76 -17.27 7.62 -16.68
C LEU A 76 -16.40 8.82 -17.03
N PRO A 77 -16.81 9.63 -18.03
CA PRO A 77 -16.15 10.91 -18.31
C PRO A 77 -16.12 11.83 -17.09
N THR A 78 -15.04 12.59 -16.95
CA THR A 78 -14.98 13.71 -15.99
C THR A 78 -15.99 14.80 -16.35
N ASP A 79 -16.23 15.73 -15.41
CA ASP A 79 -17.05 16.93 -15.65
C ASP A 79 -18.49 16.66 -16.10
N ILE A 80 -19.05 15.51 -15.72
CA ILE A 80 -20.46 15.16 -15.95
C ILE A 80 -21.37 15.51 -14.76
N PHE A 81 -20.80 15.89 -13.62
CA PHE A 81 -21.54 16.29 -12.41
C PHE A 81 -21.39 17.79 -12.11
N PHE A 82 -22.42 18.39 -11.50
CA PHE A 82 -22.45 19.83 -11.21
C PHE A 82 -21.44 20.28 -10.14
N ARG A 83 -21.14 19.42 -9.16
CA ARG A 83 -20.37 19.76 -7.96
C ARG A 83 -18.93 19.24 -7.96
N THR A 84 -18.55 18.44 -8.94
CA THR A 84 -17.22 17.82 -8.99
C THR A 84 -16.81 17.51 -10.42
N GLY A 85 -15.52 17.69 -10.72
CA GLY A 85 -14.88 17.29 -11.98
C GLY A 85 -14.12 15.96 -11.89
N ILE A 86 -14.21 15.25 -10.76
CA ILE A 86 -13.47 13.99 -10.56
C ILE A 86 -13.97 12.88 -11.50
N GLY A 87 -13.10 11.90 -11.74
CA GLY A 87 -13.51 10.62 -12.33
C GLY A 87 -14.45 9.85 -11.40
N THR A 88 -15.51 9.30 -11.97
CA THR A 88 -16.52 8.50 -11.26
C THR A 88 -16.76 7.19 -11.96
N TYR A 89 -17.21 6.19 -11.21
CA TYR A 89 -17.34 4.82 -11.68
C TYR A 89 -18.74 4.29 -11.40
N ILE A 90 -19.37 3.65 -12.38
CA ILE A 90 -20.57 2.84 -12.14
C ILE A 90 -20.12 1.45 -11.71
N TRP A 91 -20.55 1.02 -10.55
CA TRP A 91 -20.41 -0.34 -10.07
C TRP A 91 -21.70 -1.09 -10.37
N LEU A 92 -21.61 -2.12 -11.19
CA LEU A 92 -22.70 -3.05 -11.47
C LEU A 92 -22.51 -4.29 -10.61
N LEU A 93 -23.50 -4.56 -9.77
CA LEU A 93 -23.49 -5.60 -8.75
C LEU A 93 -24.57 -6.62 -9.04
N THR A 94 -24.29 -7.90 -8.85
CA THR A 94 -25.29 -8.97 -8.93
C THR A 94 -24.90 -10.17 -8.08
N ASN A 95 -25.89 -10.90 -7.58
CA ASN A 95 -25.69 -12.19 -6.92
C ASN A 95 -26.13 -13.38 -7.79
N ASN A 96 -26.43 -13.13 -9.07
CA ASN A 96 -26.84 -14.14 -10.05
C ASN A 96 -26.13 -13.91 -11.39
N LYS A 97 -24.81 -14.02 -11.38
CA LYS A 97 -24.00 -13.90 -12.60
C LYS A 97 -24.27 -15.05 -13.57
N PRO A 98 -24.45 -14.75 -14.88
CA PRO A 98 -24.46 -15.77 -15.93
C PRO A 98 -23.17 -16.59 -15.91
N LYS A 99 -23.25 -17.87 -16.32
CA LYS A 99 -22.10 -18.81 -16.29
C LYS A 99 -20.83 -18.24 -16.94
N ALA A 100 -20.97 -17.54 -18.08
CA ALA A 100 -19.84 -16.97 -18.80
C ALA A 100 -19.11 -15.83 -18.04
N ARG A 101 -19.78 -15.19 -17.07
CA ARG A 101 -19.27 -14.04 -16.29
C ARG A 101 -18.80 -14.42 -14.88
N LYS A 102 -19.00 -15.67 -14.45
CA LYS A 102 -18.62 -16.11 -13.11
C LYS A 102 -17.11 -16.01 -12.90
N GLY A 103 -16.71 -15.49 -11.75
CA GLY A 103 -15.30 -15.27 -11.40
C GLY A 103 -14.63 -14.16 -12.22
N LYS A 104 -15.39 -13.40 -13.01
CA LYS A 104 -14.87 -12.35 -13.87
C LYS A 104 -15.48 -11.00 -13.55
N VAL A 105 -14.69 -9.94 -13.73
CA VAL A 105 -15.14 -8.56 -13.68
C VAL A 105 -14.89 -7.91 -15.03
N GLN A 106 -15.92 -7.26 -15.58
CA GLN A 106 -15.78 -6.48 -16.79
C GLN A 106 -15.43 -5.02 -16.45
N LEU A 107 -14.25 -4.58 -16.86
CA LEU A 107 -13.86 -3.18 -16.78
C LEU A 107 -14.19 -2.49 -18.11
N ILE A 108 -14.85 -1.34 -18.06
CA ILE A 108 -15.27 -0.59 -19.24
C ILE A 108 -14.79 0.85 -19.15
N ASP A 109 -13.87 1.25 -20.04
CA ASP A 109 -13.42 2.63 -20.15
C ASP A 109 -14.36 3.44 -21.07
N ALA A 110 -15.30 4.16 -20.43
CA ALA A 110 -16.19 5.10 -21.10
C ALA A 110 -15.75 6.55 -20.92
N THR A 111 -14.54 6.83 -20.43
CA THR A 111 -14.07 8.19 -20.12
C THR A 111 -14.08 9.11 -21.35
N GLY A 112 -13.85 8.57 -22.55
CA GLY A 112 -13.90 9.28 -23.83
C GLY A 112 -15.29 9.35 -24.48
N LEU A 113 -16.34 8.73 -23.91
CA LEU A 113 -17.68 8.69 -24.49
C LEU A 113 -18.53 9.84 -23.95
N HIS A 114 -18.22 11.05 -24.41
CA HIS A 114 -18.96 12.26 -24.02
C HIS A 114 -19.12 13.27 -25.15
N SER A 115 -19.99 14.24 -24.93
CA SER A 115 -20.23 15.38 -25.79
C SER A 115 -20.08 16.67 -24.98
N PRO A 116 -19.53 17.76 -25.55
CA PRO A 116 -19.36 19.02 -24.85
C PRO A 116 -20.72 19.71 -24.66
N MET A 117 -20.92 20.36 -23.52
CA MET A 117 -22.07 21.22 -23.30
C MET A 117 -21.84 22.60 -23.91
N ARG A 118 -22.89 23.19 -24.52
CA ARG A 118 -22.83 24.56 -25.06
C ARG A 118 -22.55 25.61 -23.96
N LYS A 119 -23.10 25.39 -22.78
CA LYS A 119 -22.89 26.22 -21.59
C LYS A 119 -22.65 25.30 -20.41
N GLY A 120 -21.55 25.49 -19.69
CA GLY A 120 -21.26 24.72 -18.49
C GLY A 120 -22.14 25.10 -17.30
N GLU A 121 -22.36 24.17 -16.38
CA GLU A 121 -23.15 24.36 -15.16
C GLU A 121 -22.35 23.89 -13.94
N GLY A 122 -21.87 24.83 -13.11
CA GLY A 122 -20.95 24.50 -12.02
C GLY A 122 -19.65 23.93 -12.58
N ASN A 123 -19.30 22.68 -12.20
CA ASN A 123 -18.20 21.90 -12.80
C ASN A 123 -18.62 21.10 -14.04
N LYS A 124 -19.93 20.97 -14.30
CA LYS A 124 -20.42 20.17 -15.42
C LYS A 124 -20.08 20.86 -16.74
N ARG A 125 -19.32 20.17 -17.60
CA ARG A 125 -18.94 20.62 -18.95
C ARG A 125 -19.27 19.59 -20.03
N ARG A 126 -19.57 18.36 -19.63
CA ARG A 126 -19.80 17.23 -20.52
C ARG A 126 -21.14 16.55 -20.22
N TYR A 127 -21.71 15.95 -21.24
CA TYR A 127 -22.86 15.05 -21.12
C TYR A 127 -22.63 13.79 -21.96
N ILE A 128 -23.36 12.73 -21.65
CA ILE A 128 -23.35 11.48 -22.42
C ILE A 128 -24.64 11.50 -23.26
N SER A 129 -24.51 11.52 -24.58
CA SER A 129 -25.66 11.48 -25.50
C SER A 129 -26.37 10.13 -25.46
N ASN A 130 -27.59 10.04 -25.99
CA ASN A 130 -28.32 8.77 -26.04
C ASN A 130 -27.56 7.71 -26.85
N GLU A 131 -26.93 8.11 -27.95
CA GLU A 131 -26.09 7.27 -28.79
C GLU A 131 -24.89 6.72 -27.99
N GLN A 132 -24.25 7.58 -27.19
CA GLN A 132 -23.14 7.20 -26.32
C GLN A 132 -23.59 6.30 -25.16
N ILE A 133 -24.78 6.52 -24.58
CA ILE A 133 -25.37 5.63 -23.56
C ILE A 133 -25.60 4.25 -24.16
N GLN A 134 -26.16 4.17 -25.37
CA GLN A 134 -26.37 2.89 -26.06
C GLN A 134 -25.04 2.21 -26.39
N ALA A 135 -24.01 2.97 -26.77
CA ALA A 135 -22.67 2.42 -26.98
C ALA A 135 -22.11 1.80 -25.69
N ILE A 136 -22.19 2.49 -24.54
CA ILE A 136 -21.75 1.94 -23.24
C ILE A 136 -22.54 0.69 -22.87
N ALA A 137 -23.86 0.70 -23.08
CA ALA A 137 -24.72 -0.44 -22.80
C ALA A 137 -24.35 -1.66 -23.67
N ARG A 138 -24.00 -1.46 -24.94
CA ARG A 138 -23.51 -2.52 -25.84
C ARG A 138 -22.17 -3.08 -25.38
N LEU A 139 -21.19 -2.22 -25.06
CA LEU A 139 -19.91 -2.66 -24.50
C LEU A 139 -20.12 -3.59 -23.29
N TYR A 140 -21.04 -3.23 -22.40
CA TYR A 140 -21.41 -4.08 -21.27
C TYR A 140 -22.09 -5.38 -21.71
N ALA A 141 -23.10 -5.32 -22.59
CA ALA A 141 -23.88 -6.47 -23.01
C ALA A 141 -23.04 -7.51 -23.76
N ASP A 142 -22.21 -7.06 -24.71
CA ASP A 142 -21.43 -7.89 -25.62
C ASP A 142 -20.38 -8.73 -24.85
N PHE A 143 -19.81 -8.17 -23.77
CA PHE A 143 -18.83 -8.86 -22.91
C PHE A 143 -17.57 -9.33 -23.66
N GLU A 144 -17.22 -8.62 -24.72
CA GLU A 144 -16.06 -8.94 -25.56
C GLU A 144 -14.87 -8.03 -25.19
N PRO A 145 -13.67 -8.60 -24.94
CA PRO A 145 -12.47 -7.80 -24.73
C PRO A 145 -12.12 -6.93 -25.95
N GLY A 146 -11.63 -5.72 -25.70
CA GLY A 146 -11.20 -4.78 -26.73
C GLY A 146 -10.61 -3.51 -26.14
N ASP A 147 -10.39 -2.49 -26.97
CA ASP A 147 -9.73 -1.23 -26.54
C ASP A 147 -10.39 -0.52 -25.35
N LYS A 148 -11.70 -0.73 -25.15
CA LYS A 148 -12.49 -0.11 -24.08
C LYS A 148 -13.01 -1.11 -23.06
N VAL A 149 -12.74 -2.40 -23.25
CA VAL A 149 -13.28 -3.47 -22.41
C VAL A 149 -12.18 -4.45 -22.05
N CYS A 150 -11.95 -4.62 -20.75
CA CYS A 150 -11.13 -5.70 -20.24
C CYS A 150 -12.02 -6.66 -19.44
N VAL A 151 -11.92 -7.96 -19.72
CA VAL A 151 -12.56 -9.00 -18.92
C VAL A 151 -11.48 -9.69 -18.12
N VAL A 152 -11.53 -9.49 -16.80
CA VAL A 152 -10.42 -9.84 -15.90
C VAL A 152 -10.90 -10.90 -14.91
N ASP A 153 -10.06 -11.90 -14.64
CA ASP A 153 -10.32 -12.86 -13.55
C ASP A 153 -10.17 -12.15 -12.21
N TYR A 154 -11.08 -12.40 -11.26
CA TYR A 154 -11.02 -11.66 -10.00
C TYR A 154 -9.72 -11.89 -9.22
N HIS A 155 -9.05 -13.03 -9.41
CA HIS A 155 -7.76 -13.32 -8.77
C HIS A 155 -6.65 -12.35 -9.20
N ASP A 156 -6.74 -11.76 -10.40
CA ASP A 156 -5.75 -10.82 -10.92
C ASP A 156 -5.77 -9.47 -10.19
N PHE A 157 -6.87 -9.15 -9.49
CA PHE A 157 -6.95 -7.99 -8.59
C PHE A 157 -6.34 -8.26 -7.22
N GLY A 158 -6.09 -9.54 -6.92
CA GLY A 158 -5.63 -9.97 -5.62
C GLY A 158 -4.11 -9.90 -5.51
N TYR A 159 -3.65 -9.53 -4.33
CA TYR A 159 -2.24 -9.59 -3.94
C TYR A 159 -2.12 -10.09 -2.51
N ARG A 160 -0.94 -10.58 -2.18
CA ARG A 160 -0.52 -10.95 -0.83
C ARG A 160 0.51 -9.93 -0.38
N ARG A 161 0.09 -9.10 0.56
CA ARG A 161 0.98 -8.14 1.22
C ARG A 161 1.86 -8.93 2.19
N ILE A 162 3.16 -8.94 1.98
CA ILE A 162 4.13 -9.53 2.90
C ILE A 162 4.83 -8.42 3.68
N LYS A 163 5.32 -8.75 4.87
CA LYS A 163 6.18 -7.85 5.63
C LYS A 163 7.62 -8.31 5.45
N VAL A 164 8.43 -7.43 4.90
CA VAL A 164 9.85 -7.68 4.64
C VAL A 164 10.64 -7.01 5.75
N GLN A 165 11.54 -7.77 6.36
CA GLN A 165 12.37 -7.31 7.47
C GLN A 165 13.83 -7.37 7.09
N ARG A 166 14.62 -6.57 7.80
CA ARG A 166 16.06 -6.45 7.62
C ARG A 166 16.76 -6.53 8.97
N PRO A 167 18.01 -6.98 9.02
CA PRO A 167 18.69 -7.17 10.30
C PRO A 167 19.01 -5.83 10.94
N LEU A 168 18.78 -5.77 12.24
CA LEU A 168 19.26 -4.70 13.10
C LEU A 168 20.78 -4.76 13.17
N ARG A 169 21.44 -3.67 12.81
CA ARG A 169 22.89 -3.53 12.85
C ARG A 169 23.24 -2.35 13.76
N LEU A 170 23.83 -2.65 14.92
CA LEU A 170 24.15 -1.66 15.95
C LEU A 170 25.65 -1.66 16.25
N THR A 171 26.19 -0.45 16.43
CA THR A 171 27.39 -0.23 17.23
C THR A 171 27.01 0.40 18.54
N VAL A 172 27.78 0.14 19.60
CA VAL A 172 27.60 0.80 20.89
C VAL A 172 28.52 2.01 20.93
N ARG A 173 27.93 3.18 21.17
CA ARG A 173 28.65 4.43 21.33
C ARG A 173 28.23 5.08 22.64
N ILE A 174 29.20 5.57 23.39
CA ILE A 174 28.94 6.26 24.65
C ILE A 174 29.32 7.72 24.45
N THR A 175 28.29 8.52 24.26
CA THR A 175 28.30 9.98 24.11
C THR A 175 27.32 10.60 25.11
N GLU A 176 27.43 11.91 25.37
CA GLU A 176 26.46 12.57 26.26
C GLU A 176 25.01 12.44 25.75
N ASP A 177 24.79 12.38 24.43
CA ASP A 177 23.46 12.16 23.85
C ASP A 177 22.91 10.76 24.18
N THR A 178 23.71 9.70 24.01
CA THR A 178 23.30 8.33 24.36
C THR A 178 23.07 8.15 25.86
N LEU A 179 23.86 8.84 26.69
CA LEU A 179 23.67 8.85 28.14
C LEU A 179 22.39 9.59 28.53
N ALA A 180 22.08 10.72 27.88
CA ALA A 180 20.82 11.44 28.10
C ALA A 180 19.62 10.59 27.67
N ALA A 181 19.71 9.86 26.54
CA ALA A 181 18.69 8.91 26.12
C ALA A 181 18.49 7.79 27.14
N LEU A 182 19.58 7.27 27.73
CA LEU A 182 19.51 6.26 28.79
C LEU A 182 18.81 6.80 30.03
N GLN A 183 19.15 8.02 30.47
CA GLN A 183 18.51 8.67 31.61
C GLN A 183 17.01 8.88 31.40
N ALA A 184 16.59 9.18 30.16
CA ALA A 184 15.18 9.33 29.81
C ALA A 184 14.42 7.99 29.77
N SER A 185 15.11 6.85 29.76
CA SER A 185 14.47 5.54 29.71
C SER A 185 13.77 5.19 31.02
N LYS A 186 12.56 4.64 30.93
CA LYS A 186 11.77 4.24 32.11
C LYS A 186 12.50 3.23 33.02
N PRO A 187 13.23 2.22 32.50
CA PRO A 187 13.95 1.29 33.37
C PRO A 187 15.08 1.95 34.15
N PHE A 188 15.81 2.89 33.55
CA PHE A 188 16.92 3.59 34.20
C PHE A 188 16.43 4.62 35.23
N ALA A 189 15.37 5.37 34.89
CA ALA A 189 14.77 6.37 35.77
C ALA A 189 14.17 5.78 37.07
N LYS A 190 13.96 4.46 37.12
CA LYS A 190 13.49 3.74 38.33
C LYS A 190 14.60 3.39 39.31
N LEU A 191 15.86 3.45 38.90
CA LEU A 191 16.99 3.29 39.79
C LEU A 191 17.05 4.49 40.74
N ASP A 192 17.60 4.33 41.94
CA ASP A 192 17.80 5.47 42.83
C ASP A 192 18.87 6.44 42.28
N ALA A 193 18.91 7.67 42.82
CA ALA A 193 19.75 8.73 42.30
C ALA A 193 21.26 8.38 42.39
N ASP A 194 21.67 7.65 43.42
CA ASP A 194 23.07 7.26 43.62
C ASP A 194 23.47 6.17 42.62
N GLU A 195 22.60 5.20 42.37
CA GLU A 195 22.78 4.17 41.34
C GLU A 195 22.81 4.78 39.93
N GLN A 196 21.91 5.72 39.63
CA GLN A 196 21.94 6.43 38.33
C GLN A 196 23.26 7.18 38.14
N ALA A 197 23.73 7.92 39.15
CA ALA A 197 25.00 8.64 39.08
C ALA A 197 26.19 7.68 38.90
N ALA A 198 26.19 6.56 39.62
CA ALA A 198 27.23 5.54 39.53
C ALA A 198 27.27 4.88 38.14
N TRP A 199 26.11 4.55 37.56
CA TRP A 199 25.99 4.02 36.21
C TRP A 199 26.51 4.99 35.14
N LEU A 200 26.14 6.26 35.22
CA LEU A 200 26.60 7.28 34.26
C LEU A 200 28.12 7.50 34.38
N ALA A 201 28.65 7.58 35.61
CA ALA A 201 30.08 7.69 35.84
C ALA A 201 30.85 6.47 35.33
N PHE A 202 30.28 5.26 35.46
CA PHE A 202 30.85 4.03 34.93
C PHE A 202 30.86 4.04 33.39
N LEU A 203 29.73 4.31 32.75
CA LEU A 203 29.62 4.34 31.28
C LEU A 203 30.53 5.41 30.68
N ARG A 204 30.66 6.59 31.30
CA ARG A 204 31.56 7.65 30.83
C ARG A 204 33.03 7.24 30.74
N LYS A 205 33.48 6.25 31.52
CA LYS A 205 34.86 5.71 31.42
C LYS A 205 35.11 4.99 30.10
N HIS A 206 34.04 4.59 29.42
CA HIS A 206 34.07 3.89 28.14
C HIS A 206 33.76 4.83 26.96
N SER A 207 33.55 6.14 27.21
CA SER A 207 33.36 7.16 26.17
C SER A 207 34.55 7.28 25.23
N GLY A 208 34.29 7.70 24.00
CA GLY A 208 35.32 7.89 22.97
C GLY A 208 35.76 6.62 22.25
N LYS A 209 35.15 5.47 22.55
CA LYS A 209 35.34 4.20 21.83
C LYS A 209 34.01 3.76 21.22
N THR A 210 34.10 3.06 20.10
CA THR A 210 32.98 2.35 19.47
C THR A 210 33.16 0.87 19.76
N TYR A 211 32.12 0.23 20.26
CA TYR A 211 32.12 -1.21 20.53
C TYR A 211 31.11 -1.91 19.62
N PRO A 212 31.30 -3.19 19.28
CA PRO A 212 30.24 -3.98 18.66
C PRO A 212 29.09 -4.20 19.64
N CYS A 213 27.90 -4.53 19.15
CA CYS A 213 26.70 -4.70 20.00
C CYS A 213 26.85 -5.79 21.07
N ASP A 214 27.59 -6.86 20.75
CA ASP A 214 27.88 -7.97 21.67
C ASP A 214 28.61 -7.53 22.96
N TRP A 215 29.29 -6.39 22.94
CA TRP A 215 29.97 -5.82 24.11
C TRP A 215 29.01 -5.56 25.26
N LEU A 216 27.73 -5.25 24.97
CA LEU A 216 26.70 -5.07 26.01
C LEU A 216 26.51 -6.32 26.87
N SER A 217 26.76 -7.52 26.33
CA SER A 217 26.70 -8.77 27.11
C SER A 217 27.77 -8.86 28.20
N THR A 218 28.84 -8.07 28.09
CA THR A 218 29.93 -8.00 29.09
C THR A 218 29.63 -7.00 30.21
N LEU A 219 28.68 -6.07 29.99
CA LEU A 219 28.33 -5.02 30.96
C LEU A 219 27.89 -5.56 32.32
N PRO A 220 27.08 -6.63 32.44
CA PRO A 220 26.71 -7.18 33.76
C PRO A 220 27.93 -7.59 34.60
N ALA A 221 28.95 -8.18 33.98
CA ALA A 221 30.18 -8.58 34.67
C ALA A 221 31.04 -7.38 35.06
N LEU A 222 31.18 -6.40 34.15
CA LEU A 222 31.92 -5.16 34.40
C LEU A 222 31.25 -4.32 35.49
N ALA A 223 29.92 -4.21 35.44
CA ALA A 223 29.10 -3.50 36.41
C ALA A 223 29.22 -4.13 37.81
N LYS A 224 29.14 -5.47 37.90
CA LYS A 224 29.38 -6.18 39.16
C LYS A 224 30.75 -5.90 39.75
N LYS A 225 31.81 -5.88 38.91
CA LYS A 225 33.18 -5.55 39.35
C LYS A 225 33.31 -4.09 39.82
N ALA A 226 32.49 -3.20 39.26
CA ALA A 226 32.41 -1.79 39.66
C ALA A 226 31.48 -1.53 40.87
N GLY A 227 30.85 -2.57 41.43
CA GLY A 227 29.94 -2.44 42.57
C GLY A 227 28.54 -1.94 42.23
N LEU A 228 28.14 -2.00 40.95
CA LEU A 228 26.82 -1.57 40.48
C LEU A 228 25.75 -2.66 40.68
N SER A 229 24.49 -2.24 40.67
CA SER A 229 23.33 -3.11 40.76
C SER A 229 23.23 -4.09 39.60
N LYS A 230 22.53 -5.22 39.83
CA LYS A 230 22.38 -6.29 38.84
C LYS A 230 21.67 -5.77 37.59
N VAL A 231 22.28 -5.98 36.43
CA VAL A 231 21.63 -5.72 35.14
C VAL A 231 20.53 -6.76 34.89
N GLY A 232 19.29 -6.40 35.17
CA GLY A 232 18.12 -7.18 34.78
C GLY A 232 17.74 -6.97 33.31
N LYS A 233 16.89 -7.83 32.76
CA LYS A 233 16.38 -7.75 31.37
C LYS A 233 15.83 -6.35 30.99
N PRO A 234 15.07 -5.65 31.86
CA PRO A 234 14.59 -4.29 31.54
C PRO A 234 15.71 -3.26 31.40
N LEU A 235 16.76 -3.34 32.23
CA LEU A 235 17.89 -2.42 32.18
C LEU A 235 18.82 -2.75 31.01
N ALA A 236 19.01 -4.05 30.70
CA ALA A 236 19.77 -4.48 29.52
C ALA A 236 19.14 -3.95 28.22
N GLY A 237 17.81 -4.06 28.07
CA GLY A 237 17.10 -3.48 26.93
C GLY A 237 17.26 -1.96 26.84
N ALA A 238 17.12 -1.25 27.96
CA ALA A 238 17.33 0.20 27.99
C ALA A 238 18.77 0.62 27.63
N LEU A 239 19.79 -0.15 28.05
CA LEU A 239 21.18 0.08 27.67
C LEU A 239 21.39 -0.14 26.17
N GLN A 240 20.80 -1.18 25.59
CA GLN A 240 20.88 -1.42 24.14
C GLN A 240 20.18 -0.33 23.34
N ASP A 241 18.95 0.04 23.72
CA ASP A 241 18.15 1.05 23.03
C ASP A 241 18.80 2.44 23.08
N ALA A 242 19.45 2.78 24.19
CA ALA A 242 20.04 4.10 24.38
C ALA A 242 21.48 4.23 23.86
N LEU A 243 22.31 3.20 24.05
CA LEU A 243 23.73 3.22 23.67
C LEU A 243 23.95 2.64 22.26
N GLY A 244 22.99 1.89 21.74
CA GLY A 244 23.01 1.33 20.39
C GLY A 244 22.75 2.40 19.35
N VAL A 245 23.70 2.57 18.43
CA VAL A 245 23.63 3.46 17.28
C VAL A 245 23.61 2.60 16.03
N ARG A 246 22.59 2.80 15.19
CA ARG A 246 22.46 2.10 13.91
C ARG A 246 23.65 2.38 13.01
N ASP A 247 24.23 1.31 12.50
CA ASP A 247 25.38 1.34 11.61
C ASP A 247 25.24 0.25 10.54
N PRO A 248 24.98 0.60 9.27
CA PRO A 248 24.83 -0.38 8.19
C PRO A 248 26.05 -1.28 7.98
N GLN A 249 27.23 -0.89 8.47
CA GLN A 249 28.46 -1.69 8.36
C GLN A 249 28.71 -2.58 9.59
N ALA A 250 27.89 -2.46 10.65
CA ALA A 250 28.04 -3.31 11.81
C ALA A 250 27.56 -4.74 11.54
N PRO A 251 28.09 -5.73 12.28
CA PRO A 251 27.49 -7.06 12.34
C PRO A 251 26.01 -6.98 12.74
N GLU A 252 25.24 -7.96 12.28
CA GLU A 252 23.85 -8.11 12.70
C GLU A 252 23.74 -8.43 14.19
N VAL A 253 22.70 -7.90 14.81
CA VAL A 253 22.32 -8.23 16.18
C VAL A 253 21.54 -9.53 16.14
N LEU A 254 22.01 -10.51 16.89
CA LEU A 254 21.38 -11.82 17.01
C LEU A 254 20.61 -11.94 18.33
N ASP A 255 19.52 -12.70 18.32
CA ASP A 255 18.80 -13.10 19.52
C ASP A 255 19.50 -14.27 20.25
N GLU A 256 18.88 -14.75 21.33
CA GLU A 256 19.41 -15.87 22.14
C GLU A 256 19.46 -17.20 21.35
N ASP A 257 18.67 -17.33 20.29
CA ASP A 257 18.57 -18.51 19.43
C ASP A 257 19.49 -18.41 18.20
N GLY A 258 20.17 -17.27 18.02
CA GLY A 258 21.08 -17.01 16.91
C GLY A 258 20.40 -16.47 15.65
N ASN A 259 19.14 -16.05 15.72
CA ASN A 259 18.42 -15.44 14.60
C ASN A 259 18.64 -13.92 14.56
N GLY A 260 18.61 -13.34 13.36
CA GLY A 260 18.71 -11.89 13.17
C GLY A 260 17.53 -11.16 13.82
N VAL A 261 17.83 -10.19 14.69
CA VAL A 261 16.82 -9.30 15.26
C VAL A 261 16.38 -8.30 14.18
N PRO A 262 15.08 -8.11 13.91
CA PRO A 262 14.62 -7.19 12.88
C PRO A 262 14.80 -5.73 13.30
N ASP A 263 15.26 -4.88 12.38
CA ASP A 263 15.20 -3.43 12.55
C ASP A 263 13.82 -2.89 12.18
N LYS A 264 13.04 -2.52 13.19
CA LYS A 264 11.68 -1.98 13.01
C LYS A 264 11.63 -0.68 12.21
N GLU A 265 12.74 0.05 12.10
CA GLU A 265 12.81 1.26 11.27
C GLU A 265 13.03 0.94 9.78
N LEU A 266 13.41 -0.31 9.47
CA LEU A 266 13.62 -0.79 8.12
C LEU A 266 12.56 -1.83 7.70
N ASP A 267 11.53 -2.03 8.52
CA ASP A 267 10.37 -2.86 8.16
C ASP A 267 9.71 -2.26 6.90
N ASP A 268 9.57 -3.09 5.87
CA ASP A 268 8.93 -2.72 4.61
C ASP A 268 7.82 -3.71 4.26
N PHE A 269 7.04 -3.40 3.22
CA PHE A 269 5.95 -4.25 2.77
C PHE A 269 5.91 -4.34 1.25
N GLU A 270 5.85 -5.57 0.78
CA GLU A 270 5.75 -5.89 -0.64
C GLU A 270 4.37 -6.46 -0.96
N SER A 271 3.88 -6.19 -2.18
CA SER A 271 2.59 -6.67 -2.66
C SER A 271 2.79 -7.72 -3.75
N VAL A 272 2.81 -9.00 -3.35
CA VAL A 272 3.04 -10.13 -4.26
C VAL A 272 1.73 -10.51 -4.96
N PRO A 273 1.64 -10.56 -6.30
CA PRO A 273 0.45 -11.06 -6.99
C PRO A 273 0.03 -12.45 -6.48
N LEU A 274 -1.27 -12.73 -6.32
CA LEU A 274 -1.72 -14.02 -5.76
C LEU A 274 -1.29 -15.25 -6.57
N ALA A 275 -1.05 -15.09 -7.87
CA ALA A 275 -0.58 -16.14 -8.75
C ALA A 275 0.93 -16.43 -8.63
N GLN A 276 1.69 -15.57 -7.93
CA GLN A 276 3.14 -15.67 -7.80
C GLN A 276 3.53 -16.17 -6.40
N SER A 277 4.58 -17.00 -6.34
CA SER A 277 5.16 -17.43 -5.06
C SER A 277 5.91 -16.28 -4.39
N ILE A 278 5.79 -16.19 -3.06
CA ILE A 278 6.54 -15.23 -2.24
C ILE A 278 8.05 -15.39 -2.46
N ASP A 279 8.55 -16.63 -2.43
CA ASP A 279 9.99 -16.91 -2.61
C ASP A 279 10.50 -16.46 -3.99
N ALA A 280 9.69 -16.71 -5.03
CA ALA A 280 10.02 -16.32 -6.39
C ALA A 280 10.02 -14.78 -6.55
N TYR A 281 9.07 -14.09 -5.90
CA TYR A 281 9.04 -12.63 -5.88
C TYR A 281 10.22 -12.06 -5.10
N MET A 282 10.53 -12.58 -3.91
CA MET A 282 11.68 -12.16 -3.11
C MET A 282 12.98 -12.29 -3.89
N ALA A 283 13.19 -13.43 -4.57
CA ALA A 283 14.38 -13.67 -5.37
C ALA A 283 14.51 -12.74 -6.59
N ALA A 284 13.39 -12.35 -7.21
CA ALA A 284 13.39 -11.53 -8.42
C ALA A 284 13.44 -10.03 -8.14
N GLU A 285 12.69 -9.56 -7.14
CA GLU A 285 12.40 -8.14 -6.95
C GLU A 285 13.03 -7.54 -5.67
N VAL A 286 13.28 -8.35 -4.63
CA VAL A 286 13.72 -7.83 -3.32
C VAL A 286 15.19 -8.10 -3.05
N LEU A 287 15.59 -9.39 -3.05
CA LEU A 287 16.94 -9.84 -2.71
C LEU A 287 18.05 -9.27 -3.61
N PRO A 288 17.83 -8.96 -4.90
CA PRO A 288 18.85 -8.28 -5.72
C PRO A 288 19.21 -6.87 -5.22
N HIS A 289 18.29 -6.21 -4.53
CA HIS A 289 18.48 -4.86 -3.99
C HIS A 289 18.77 -4.87 -2.48
N VAL A 290 18.21 -5.84 -1.74
CA VAL A 290 18.37 -5.99 -0.29
C VAL A 290 18.68 -7.46 0.04
N PRO A 291 19.95 -7.89 -0.08
CA PRO A 291 20.32 -9.31 0.01
C PRO A 291 20.12 -9.95 1.39
N ASP A 292 20.08 -9.14 2.45
CA ASP A 292 19.91 -9.58 3.83
C ASP A 292 18.45 -9.48 4.33
N ALA A 293 17.49 -9.23 3.44
CA ALA A 293 16.08 -9.17 3.79
C ALA A 293 15.44 -10.56 3.91
N TRP A 294 14.46 -10.69 4.79
CA TRP A 294 13.62 -11.89 4.93
C TRP A 294 12.16 -11.53 5.15
N VAL A 295 11.26 -12.52 5.01
CA VAL A 295 9.83 -12.35 5.24
C VAL A 295 9.49 -12.64 6.70
N ASP A 296 8.68 -11.78 7.32
CA ASP A 296 8.14 -12.02 8.66
C ASP A 296 7.04 -13.09 8.62
N ASP A 297 7.39 -14.31 9.01
CA ASP A 297 6.46 -15.46 9.05
C ASP A 297 5.31 -15.29 10.06
N SER A 298 5.44 -14.37 11.03
CA SER A 298 4.37 -14.07 11.99
C SER A 298 3.29 -13.14 11.40
N TYR A 299 3.57 -12.47 10.27
CA TYR A 299 2.61 -11.61 9.59
C TYR A 299 1.70 -12.44 8.68
N THR A 300 0.66 -13.07 9.24
CA THR A 300 -0.23 -14.00 8.53
C THR A 300 -1.62 -13.43 8.22
N ASP A 301 -2.29 -13.99 7.21
CA ASP A 301 -3.71 -13.75 6.94
C ASP A 301 -4.61 -14.50 7.94
N GLU A 302 -5.62 -13.83 8.47
CA GLU A 302 -6.52 -14.42 9.46
C GLU A 302 -7.49 -15.45 8.87
N ARG A 303 -7.77 -15.40 7.55
CA ARG A 303 -8.74 -16.31 6.92
C ARG A 303 -8.11 -17.63 6.49
N ASP A 304 -6.88 -17.61 5.99
CA ASP A 304 -6.20 -18.82 5.50
C ASP A 304 -4.97 -19.26 6.31
N GLY A 305 -4.52 -18.45 7.27
CA GLY A 305 -3.39 -18.77 8.15
C GLY A 305 -2.01 -18.76 7.47
N LYS A 306 -1.91 -18.34 6.20
CA LYS A 306 -0.65 -18.30 5.47
C LYS A 306 0.08 -16.97 5.70
N VAL A 307 1.40 -16.98 5.52
CA VAL A 307 2.26 -15.79 5.57
C VAL A 307 1.79 -14.74 4.55
N GLY A 308 1.82 -13.47 4.95
CA GLY A 308 1.27 -12.32 4.24
C GLY A 308 -0.25 -12.22 4.34
N LYS A 309 -0.78 -11.00 4.29
CA LYS A 309 -2.23 -10.73 4.27
C LYS A 309 -2.75 -10.57 2.85
N VAL A 310 -3.90 -11.16 2.54
CA VAL A 310 -4.51 -11.01 1.21
C VAL A 310 -5.25 -9.68 1.13
N GLY A 311 -4.92 -8.91 0.09
CA GLY A 311 -5.62 -7.69 -0.28
C GLY A 311 -6.15 -7.79 -1.71
N TYR A 312 -7.10 -6.93 -2.03
CA TYR A 312 -7.60 -6.78 -3.39
C TYR A 312 -7.61 -5.31 -3.77
N GLU A 313 -7.13 -4.99 -4.96
CA GLU A 313 -7.10 -3.66 -5.54
C GLU A 313 -7.47 -3.72 -7.02
N ILE A 314 -8.37 -2.83 -7.43
CA ILE A 314 -8.77 -2.68 -8.83
C ILE A 314 -8.08 -1.43 -9.38
N ASN A 315 -6.81 -1.57 -9.77
CA ASN A 315 -6.09 -0.49 -10.46
C ASN A 315 -6.61 -0.36 -11.89
N PHE A 316 -7.73 0.36 -12.04
CA PHE A 316 -8.46 0.47 -13.30
C PHE A 316 -7.57 0.94 -14.45
N ASN A 317 -6.72 1.94 -14.21
CA ASN A 317 -5.86 2.53 -15.24
C ASN A 317 -4.82 1.54 -15.79
N ARG A 318 -4.34 0.59 -14.97
CA ARG A 318 -3.38 -0.43 -15.40
C ARG A 318 -3.90 -1.26 -16.59
N TYR A 319 -5.21 -1.52 -16.65
CA TYR A 319 -5.80 -2.37 -17.69
C TYR A 319 -5.97 -1.66 -19.04
N PHE A 320 -6.01 -0.32 -19.04
CA PHE A 320 -6.15 0.48 -20.25
C PHE A 320 -4.88 1.26 -20.59
N TYR A 321 -3.80 1.05 -19.83
CA TYR A 321 -2.52 1.68 -20.09
C TYR A 321 -1.93 1.15 -21.40
N LYS A 322 -1.75 2.05 -22.36
CA LYS A 322 -0.99 1.80 -23.58
C LYS A 322 0.38 2.45 -23.42
N TYR A 323 1.43 1.63 -23.40
CA TYR A 323 2.80 2.14 -23.36
C TYR A 323 3.04 3.03 -24.59
N VAL A 324 3.39 4.28 -24.33
CA VAL A 324 3.84 5.20 -25.36
C VAL A 324 5.36 5.29 -25.20
N PRO A 325 6.14 4.72 -26.13
CA PRO A 325 7.59 4.85 -26.07
C PRO A 325 7.96 6.34 -26.09
N PRO A 326 9.01 6.74 -25.35
CA PRO A 326 9.55 8.09 -25.51
C PRO A 326 9.93 8.30 -26.98
N ARG A 327 9.69 9.53 -27.45
CA ARG A 327 10.08 9.93 -28.80
C ARG A 327 11.59 9.78 -28.98
N ASP A 328 12.01 9.52 -30.22
CA ASP A 328 13.43 9.44 -30.53
C ASP A 328 14.11 10.79 -30.27
N LEU A 329 15.29 10.75 -29.64
CA LEU A 329 16.04 11.96 -29.29
C LEU A 329 16.40 12.79 -30.53
N HIS A 330 16.67 12.16 -31.68
CA HIS A 330 17.02 12.86 -32.91
C HIS A 330 15.82 13.61 -33.50
N GLU A 331 14.59 13.10 -33.32
CA GLU A 331 13.39 13.82 -33.73
C GLU A 331 13.14 15.06 -32.86
N ILE A 332 13.39 14.94 -31.55
CA ILE A 332 13.29 16.08 -30.62
C ILE A 332 14.29 17.17 -31.01
N ASP A 333 15.55 16.80 -31.27
CA ASP A 333 16.59 17.74 -31.68
C ASP A 333 16.28 18.44 -33.01
N ALA A 334 15.72 17.71 -33.98
CA ALA A 334 15.35 18.27 -35.27
C ALA A 334 14.20 19.28 -35.15
N GLU A 335 13.18 18.98 -34.34
CA GLU A 335 12.09 19.90 -34.04
C GLU A 335 12.55 21.13 -33.25
N LEU A 336 13.43 20.94 -32.26
CA LEU A 336 13.97 22.06 -31.48
C LEU A 336 14.68 23.06 -32.41
N LYS A 337 15.52 22.56 -33.33
CA LYS A 337 16.19 23.39 -34.33
C LYS A 337 15.21 24.09 -35.27
N ALA A 338 14.12 23.41 -35.66
CA ALA A 338 13.09 24.01 -36.50
C ALA A 338 12.36 25.15 -35.78
N VAL A 339 11.99 24.95 -34.51
CA VAL A 339 11.36 25.98 -33.68
C VAL A 339 12.32 27.13 -33.39
N GLU A 340 13.60 26.85 -33.12
CA GLU A 340 14.63 27.87 -32.95
C GLU A 340 14.80 28.73 -34.22
N ALA A 341 14.78 28.12 -35.40
CA ALA A 341 14.84 28.83 -36.67
C ALA A 341 13.60 29.70 -36.91
N GLU A 342 12.41 29.22 -36.55
CA GLU A 342 11.16 29.98 -36.64
C GLU A 342 11.16 31.18 -35.67
N VAL A 343 11.59 30.98 -34.43
CA VAL A 343 11.72 32.06 -33.43
C VAL A 343 12.74 33.10 -33.88
N ALA A 344 13.88 32.68 -34.42
CA ALA A 344 14.89 33.61 -34.95
C ALA A 344 14.34 34.46 -36.10
N ALA A 345 13.60 33.84 -37.04
CA ALA A 345 12.97 34.56 -38.14
C ALA A 345 11.93 35.59 -37.66
N LEU A 346 11.10 35.23 -36.67
CA LEU A 346 10.12 36.15 -36.08
C LEU A 346 10.78 37.33 -35.35
N LEU A 347 11.89 37.09 -34.64
CA LEU A 347 12.63 38.16 -33.98
C LEU A 347 13.28 39.12 -34.97
N ASP A 348 13.82 38.61 -36.09
CA ASP A 348 14.38 39.43 -37.17
C ASP A 348 13.32 40.28 -37.89
N GLU A 349 12.08 39.80 -37.98
CA GLU A 349 10.96 40.59 -38.52
C GLU A 349 10.52 41.72 -37.59
N VAL A 350 10.59 41.52 -36.26
CA VAL A 350 10.23 42.55 -35.27
C VAL A 350 11.36 43.57 -35.05
N ALA A 351 12.61 43.20 -35.32
CA ALA A 351 13.78 44.08 -35.22
C ALA A 351 13.97 45.00 -36.44
N LYS A 352 13.15 44.86 -37.48
CA LYS A 352 13.04 45.80 -38.62
C LYS A 352 11.92 46.80 -38.38
#